data_AF-A0A6F8X120-F1
#
_entry.id   AF-A0A6F8X120-F1
#
_cell.length_a   1.000
_cell.length_b   1.000
_cell.length_c   1.000
_cell.angle_alpha   90.00
_cell.angle_beta   90.00
_cell.angle_gamma   90.00
#
_symmetry.space_group_name_H-M   'P 1'
#
loop_
_entity.id
_entity.type
_entity.pdbx_description
1 polymer ?
#
loop_
_entity_poly.entity_id
_entity_poly.type
_entity_poly.pdbx_seq_one_letter_code
_entity_poly.pdbx_strand_id
1 'polypeptide(L)' 'ACGSGAQFSDGKKIGYDDSRTNHMPLTGPKELLEHYKKSQDFFDFKHAVTGARLVKLQHPEAETFAGSVHDKAGVTCK' A
#
# COMPACT_ATOMS: atom_id res chain seq x y z
N ALA A 1 0.19 3.95 2.87
CA ALA A 1 -1.07 4.66 2.63
C ALA A 1 -0.86 6.15 2.87
N CYS A 2 -1.44 6.97 2.00
CA CYS A 2 -1.60 8.41 2.21
C CYS A 2 -3.10 8.67 2.42
N GLY A 3 -3.55 8.70 3.66
CA GLY A 3 -4.96 8.87 4.01
C GLY A 3 -5.45 8.00 5.16
N SER A 4 -6.65 8.33 5.66
CA SER A 4 -7.37 7.50 6.64
C SER A 4 -7.83 6.18 6.04
N GLY A 5 -8.10 5.19 6.88
CA GLY A 5 -8.62 3.90 6.45
C GLY A 5 -9.29 3.14 7.60
N ALA A 6 -9.26 1.82 7.54
CA ALA A 6 -9.74 0.97 8.61
C ALA A 6 -8.93 -0.33 8.74
N GLN A 7 -9.03 -0.95 9.91
CA GLN A 7 -8.30 -2.18 10.22
C GLN A 7 -8.84 -3.41 9.51
N PHE A 8 -7.97 -4.24 8.95
CA PHE A 8 -8.39 -5.53 8.38
C PHE A 8 -8.91 -6.49 9.46
N SER A 9 -8.37 -6.44 10.68
CA SER A 9 -8.73 -7.32 11.78
C SER A 9 -10.16 -7.08 12.28
N ASP A 10 -10.46 -5.85 12.70
CA ASP A 10 -11.71 -5.49 13.40
C ASP A 10 -12.53 -4.38 12.72
N GLY A 11 -12.01 -3.76 11.67
CA GLY A 11 -12.70 -2.70 10.94
C GLY A 11 -12.74 -1.35 11.65
N LYS A 12 -12.00 -1.15 12.76
CA LYS A 12 -11.88 0.15 13.41
C LYS A 12 -11.28 1.17 12.45
N LYS A 13 -11.79 2.41 12.53
CA LYS A 13 -11.26 3.53 11.74
C LYS A 13 -9.86 3.89 12.18
N ILE A 14 -9.02 4.21 11.22
CA ILE A 14 -7.67 4.75 11.38
C ILE A 14 -7.72 6.21 10.93
N GLY A 15 -7.59 7.14 11.87
CA GLY A 15 -7.60 8.59 11.65
C GLY A 15 -6.23 9.15 11.32
N TYR A 16 -6.17 10.42 10.94
CA TYR A 16 -4.93 11.13 10.58
C TYR A 16 -3.92 11.30 11.72
N ASP A 17 -4.34 11.02 12.96
CA ASP A 17 -3.49 10.96 14.14
C ASP A 17 -2.61 9.70 14.18
N ASP A 18 -2.94 8.68 13.38
CA ASP A 18 -2.18 7.43 13.28
C ASP A 18 -1.07 7.53 12.22
N SER A 19 0.13 7.06 12.57
CA SER A 19 1.30 7.09 11.68
C SER A 19 1.11 6.30 10.39
N ARG A 20 0.21 5.31 10.37
CA ARG A 20 -0.14 4.53 9.17
C ARG A 20 -0.74 5.38 8.04
N THR A 21 -1.26 6.58 8.36
CA THR A 21 -1.85 7.49 7.37
C THR A 21 -0.84 8.26 6.54
N ASN A 22 0.45 8.19 6.88
CA ASN A 22 1.58 8.65 6.09
C ASN A 22 2.64 7.55 6.01
N HIS A 23 2.33 6.50 5.25
CA HIS A 23 3.13 5.29 5.18
C HIS A 23 3.56 4.97 3.75
N MET A 24 4.86 4.77 3.53
CA MET A 24 5.41 4.27 2.26
C MET A 24 5.68 2.77 2.40
N PRO A 25 5.04 1.91 1.58
CA PRO A 25 5.17 0.46 1.74
C PRO A 25 6.53 -0.07 1.28
N LEU A 26 7.21 0.62 0.36
CA LEU A 26 8.56 0.29 -0.14
C LEU A 26 8.74 -1.20 -0.47
N THR A 27 7.70 -1.79 -1.07
CA THR A 27 7.62 -3.21 -1.36
C THR A 27 7.05 -3.44 -2.75
N GLY A 28 7.46 -4.55 -3.36
CA GLY A 28 7.01 -4.91 -4.69
C GLY A 28 5.52 -5.26 -4.76
N PRO A 29 4.94 -5.31 -5.97
CA PRO A 29 3.51 -5.56 -6.15
C PRO A 29 3.07 -6.96 -5.68
N LYS A 30 3.99 -7.94 -5.58
CA LYS A 30 3.66 -9.31 -5.14
C LYS A 30 3.44 -9.40 -3.63
N GLU A 31 4.14 -8.57 -2.87
CA GLU A 31 4.14 -8.57 -1.41
C GLU A 31 3.19 -7.51 -0.82
N LEU A 32 2.78 -6.53 -1.63
CA LEU A 32 2.05 -5.34 -1.20
C LEU A 32 0.76 -5.63 -0.42
N LEU A 33 -0.04 -6.60 -0.88
CA LEU A 33 -1.29 -6.95 -0.20
C LEU A 33 -1.05 -7.57 1.17
N GLU A 34 -0.05 -8.45 1.28
CA GLU A 34 0.29 -9.09 2.55
C GLU A 34 0.86 -8.08 3.55
N HIS A 35 1.66 -7.11 3.08
CA HIS A 35 2.14 -6.01 3.90
C HIS A 35 0.98 -5.21 4.52
N TYR A 36 -0.02 -4.84 3.72
CA TYR A 36 -1.18 -4.10 4.24
C TYR A 36 -2.06 -4.92 5.19
N LYS A 37 -2.23 -6.22 4.92
CA LYS A 37 -3.03 -7.10 5.79
C LYS A 37 -2.35 -7.45 7.10
N LYS A 38 -1.06 -7.81 7.07
CA LYS A 38 -0.35 -8.40 8.21
C LYS A 38 0.50 -7.39 8.96
N SER A 39 1.22 -6.53 8.25
CA SER A 39 2.17 -5.59 8.87
C SER A 39 1.52 -4.28 9.28
N GLN A 40 0.54 -3.79 8.50
CA GLN A 40 -0.14 -2.52 8.77
C GLN A 40 -1.54 -2.67 9.35
N ASP A 41 -2.15 -3.85 9.17
CA ASP A 41 -3.56 -4.09 9.48
C ASP A 41 -4.43 -2.93 8.96
N PHE A 42 -4.36 -2.66 7.66
CA PHE A 42 -4.94 -1.45 7.04
C PHE A 42 -5.56 -1.76 5.67
N PHE A 43 -6.79 -1.29 5.45
CA PHE A 43 -7.41 -1.16 4.13
C PHE A 43 -8.00 0.25 3.95
N ASP A 44 -8.03 0.75 2.72
CA ASP A 44 -8.47 2.11 2.42
C ASP A 44 -9.99 2.25 2.43
N PHE A 45 -10.71 1.36 1.74
CA PHE A 45 -12.16 1.46 1.60
C PHE A 45 -12.84 0.10 1.39
N LYS A 46 -14.15 0.06 1.65
CA LYS A 46 -15.00 -1.06 1.22
C LYS A 46 -15.56 -0.77 -0.15
N HIS A 47 -15.43 -1.71 -1.07
CA HIS A 47 -16.05 -1.64 -2.39
C HIS A 47 -17.57 -1.48 -2.23
N ALA A 48 -18.16 -0.47 -2.88
CA ALA A 48 -19.56 -0.06 -2.64
C ALA A 48 -20.58 -1.17 -2.93
N VAL A 49 -20.33 -2.01 -3.94
CA VAL A 49 -21.23 -3.12 -4.32
C VAL A 49 -20.93 -4.41 -3.55
N THR A 50 -19.69 -4.92 -3.65
CA THR A 50 -19.32 -6.23 -3.10
C THR A 50 -19.02 -6.21 -1.59
N GLY A 51 -18.83 -5.04 -0.99
CA GLY A 51 -18.40 -4.92 0.42
C GLY A 51 -16.96 -5.37 0.66
N ALA A 52 -16.21 -5.75 -0.37
CA ALA A 52 -14.83 -6.20 -0.25
C ALA A 52 -13.93 -5.09 0.30
N ARG A 53 -13.02 -5.44 1.21
CA ARG A 53 -12.02 -4.51 1.75
C ARG A 53 -10.88 -4.38 0.73
N LEU A 54 -10.66 -3.17 0.23
CA LEU A 54 -9.70 -2.89 -0.83
C LEU A 54 -8.61 -1.93 -0.38
N VAL A 55 -7.43 -2.10 -0.97
CA VAL A 55 -6.29 -1.19 -0.84
C VAL A 55 -6.21 -0.34 -2.11
N LYS A 56 -6.10 0.98 -1.96
CA LYS A 56 -5.89 1.89 -3.09
C LYS A 56 -4.40 2.03 -3.35
N LEU A 57 -3.98 1.70 -4.57
CA LEU A 57 -2.60 1.87 -5.02
C LEU A 57 -2.41 3.25 -5.67
N GLN A 58 -1.25 3.86 -5.48
CA GLN A 58 -0.86 5.13 -6.11
C GLN A 58 0.55 5.00 -6.68
N HIS A 59 0.69 5.38 -7.96
CA HIS A 59 1.95 5.63 -8.69
C HIS A 59 3.20 4.94 -8.10
N PRO A 60 3.27 3.59 -8.17
CA PRO A 60 4.35 2.82 -7.56
C PRO A 60 5.54 2.72 -8.51
N GLU A 61 5.95 3.81 -9.16
CA GLU A 61 6.99 3.75 -10.20
C GLU A 61 8.33 3.30 -9.60
N ALA A 62 8.68 3.77 -8.41
CA ALA A 62 9.93 3.41 -7.75
C ALA A 62 9.99 1.91 -7.42
N GLU A 63 8.94 1.38 -6.81
CA GLU A 63 8.85 -0.04 -6.46
C GLU A 63 8.69 -0.95 -7.68
N THR A 64 8.08 -0.45 -8.76
CA THR A 64 7.97 -1.19 -10.03
C THR A 64 9.29 -1.20 -10.79
N PHE A 65 10.07 -0.11 -10.71
CA PHE A 65 11.37 0.00 -11.34
C PHE A 65 12.42 -0.87 -10.67
N ALA A 66 12.38 -0.97 -9.33
CA ALA A 66 13.31 -1.75 -8.54
C ALA A 66 13.32 -3.24 -8.96
N GLY A 67 14.51 -3.76 -9.27
CA GLY A 67 14.73 -5.13 -9.73
C GLY A 67 14.44 -5.38 -11.22
N SER A 68 14.04 -4.35 -11.98
CA SER A 68 13.89 -4.41 -13.44
C SER A 68 15.24 -4.63 -14.14
N VAL A 69 15.22 -4.93 -15.45
CA VAL A 69 16.45 -5.07 -16.25
C VAL A 69 17.24 -3.77 -16.27
N HIS A 70 16.56 -2.62 -16.36
CA HIS A 70 17.20 -1.30 -16.35
C HIS A 70 17.85 -0.98 -15.01
N ASP A 71 17.13 -1.21 -13.91
CA ASP A 71 17.67 -1.02 -12.55
C ASP A 71 18.91 -1.89 -12.30
N LYS A 72 18.84 -3.18 -12.67
CA LYS A 72 19.96 -4.12 -12.57
C LYS A 72 21.16 -3.74 -13.44
N ALA A 73 20.93 -2.98 -14.52
CA ALA A 73 21.98 -2.46 -15.38
C ALA A 73 22.53 -1.11 -14.89
N GLY A 74 22.07 -0.59 -13.75
CA GLY A 74 22.49 0.68 -13.18
C GLY A 74 21.88 1.92 -13.85
N VAL A 75 20.86 1.74 -14.69
CA VAL A 75 20.10 2.87 -15.24
C VAL A 75 19.29 3.52 -14.11
N THR A 76 19.13 4.84 -14.16
CA THR A 76 18.36 5.59 -13.16
C THR A 76 17.29 6.44 -13.84
N CYS A 77 16.42 7.05 -13.04
CA CYS A 77 15.37 7.93 -13.55
C CYS A 77 15.90 9.22 -14.24
N LYS A 78 17.18 9.55 -14.07
CA LYS A 78 17.81 10.80 -14.50
C LYS A 78 18.46 10.69 -15.87
#